data_AF-A0A117LYB1-F1
#
_entry.id   AF-A0A117LYB1-F1
#
_cell.length_a   1.000
_cell.length_b   1.000
_cell.length_c   1.000
_cell.angle_alpha   90.00
_cell.angle_beta   90.00
_cell.angle_gamma   90.00
#
_symmetry.space_group_name_H-M   'P 1'
#
loop_
_entity.id
_entity.type
_entity.pdbx_description
1 polymer ?
#
loop_
_entity_poly.entity_id
_entity_poly.type
_entity_poly.pdbx_seq_one_letter_code
_entity_poly.pdbx_strand_id
1 'polypeptide(L)'
;MKSRRFIVLIVTVVLLTSMMMLPALAATYEVQSGDMLYKIAQKYGVTVQQIVDANDIKNPDLIYPGDKLLIPDGTMEKETVEITILHTNDVHSRVSFSEYDGMGYEKLSTIVKEIRAKNPNTLVMDAGDAFHGQTISTLNKGESIVQIMNTVGYDLMTVGNHDFNYGQDRLLELAEMADFEIISSSILKADYSAFLPSYVIKEFDGVKVAVFALNTPDTTFTTHPNNVVGLHFFDPVIVGRLMVAQLEDKADIIVCLAHLGLGSSGDYSSEKVAMYVDGIDVIVDGHSHTPLPEGKLVNNTLIVQTGDYIKNVGVVELKLSDGVLTKTAKHITKAEGETMESDQAIVDLIAEIQADNTVITSEVIGTTAIKLVGERELVRTGETNLGNLITDAMLYETGAQIAFTNGGGIRSSIEIGDITVGDVITVLPFGNYVVTKEMTGSQIVAALELGMDTYPAQKGSFPHIAGMKVVFDPAKAAGERIVSVTVGGEAIVLDNKYTVATNDFIAAGGDGYTMFKGAPLFGEYLGLDEVLINYIHEFGVEDSEVEGRIMTVEDVSYLYFNLVA
;
A
#
# COMPACT_ATOMS: atom_id res chain seq x y z
N MET A 1 -24.74 75.36 -18.34
CA MET A 1 -23.47 75.20 -19.06
C MET A 1 -22.69 74.08 -18.36
N LYS A 2 -22.47 72.94 -19.03
CA LYS A 2 -21.65 71.77 -18.60
C LYS A 2 -22.19 71.02 -17.34
N SER A 3 -22.16 69.70 -17.21
CA SER A 3 -21.57 68.61 -17.99
C SER A 3 -22.45 67.35 -17.82
N ARG A 4 -22.63 66.59 -18.92
CA ARG A 4 -23.29 65.29 -18.94
C ARG A 4 -22.37 64.24 -18.29
N ARG A 5 -22.86 63.49 -17.31
CA ARG A 5 -22.24 62.24 -16.86
C ARG A 5 -22.67 61.13 -17.82
N PHE A 6 -21.71 60.59 -18.57
CA PHE A 6 -21.87 59.38 -19.35
C PHE A 6 -21.80 58.18 -18.38
N ILE A 7 -22.88 57.41 -18.30
CA ILE A 7 -22.87 56.06 -17.73
C ILE A 7 -22.41 55.15 -18.88
N VAL A 8 -21.23 54.56 -18.72
CA VAL A 8 -20.74 53.51 -19.62
C VAL A 8 -21.37 52.21 -19.13
N LEU A 9 -22.44 51.79 -19.81
CA LEU A 9 -23.00 50.44 -19.67
C LEU A 9 -22.12 49.51 -20.54
N ILE A 10 -21.19 48.80 -19.92
CA ILE A 10 -20.48 47.70 -20.58
C ILE A 10 -21.46 46.54 -20.67
N VAL A 11 -22.15 46.44 -21.81
CA VAL A 11 -22.84 45.21 -22.19
C VAL A 11 -21.76 44.26 -22.70
N THR A 12 -21.33 43.32 -21.85
CA THR A 12 -20.55 42.19 -22.30
C THR A 12 -21.49 41.29 -23.10
N VAL A 13 -21.50 41.47 -24.43
CA VAL A 13 -22.07 40.49 -25.34
C VAL A 13 -21.15 39.27 -25.28
N VAL A 14 -21.52 38.27 -24.48
CA VAL A 14 -21.00 36.93 -24.64
C VAL A 14 -21.57 36.45 -25.97
N LEU A 15 -20.77 36.58 -27.04
CA LEU A 15 -21.00 35.79 -28.24
C LEU A 15 -20.77 34.33 -27.83
N LEU A 16 -21.84 33.63 -27.44
CA LEU A 16 -21.94 32.21 -27.72
C LEU A 16 -21.92 32.09 -29.24
N THR A 17 -20.73 32.04 -29.81
CA THR A 17 -20.56 31.33 -31.07
C THR A 17 -20.85 29.88 -30.73
N SER A 18 -22.12 29.45 -30.89
CA SER A 18 -22.34 28.05 -31.23
C SER A 18 -21.50 27.85 -32.48
N MET A 19 -20.38 27.18 -32.31
CA MET A 19 -19.66 26.62 -33.44
C MET A 19 -20.62 25.58 -33.99
N MET A 20 -21.51 26.02 -34.87
CA MET A 20 -22.16 25.13 -35.82
C MET A 20 -21.00 24.39 -36.43
N MET A 21 -20.85 23.11 -36.08
CA MET A 21 -20.10 22.19 -36.93
C MET A 21 -20.71 22.36 -38.31
N LEU A 22 -20.01 23.09 -39.17
CA LEU A 22 -20.18 22.90 -40.59
C LEU A 22 -19.88 21.42 -40.80
N PRO A 23 -20.80 20.60 -41.35
CA PRO A 23 -20.44 19.25 -41.71
C PRO A 23 -19.25 19.36 -42.66
N ALA A 24 -18.13 18.75 -42.28
CA ALA A 24 -16.99 18.60 -43.16
C ALA A 24 -17.52 18.01 -44.48
N LEU A 25 -17.14 18.60 -45.62
CA LEU A 25 -17.75 18.29 -46.91
C LEU A 25 -17.57 16.80 -47.23
N ALA A 26 -18.65 16.01 -47.11
CA ALA A 26 -18.76 14.71 -47.76
C ALA A 26 -18.57 14.91 -49.27
N ALA A 27 -17.60 14.22 -49.86
CA ALA A 27 -17.45 14.20 -51.31
C ALA A 27 -18.62 13.39 -51.89
N THR A 28 -19.21 13.84 -53.00
CA THR A 28 -20.20 13.03 -53.73
C THR A 28 -19.50 12.35 -54.91
N TYR A 29 -19.78 11.07 -55.12
CA TYR A 29 -19.28 10.29 -56.25
C TYR A 29 -20.45 9.77 -57.08
N GLU A 30 -20.44 10.03 -58.38
CA GLU A 30 -21.42 9.48 -59.32
C GLU A 30 -20.89 8.17 -59.90
N VAL A 31 -21.58 7.07 -59.62
CA VAL A 31 -21.20 5.71 -60.04
C VAL A 31 -21.11 5.63 -61.56
N GLN A 32 -20.01 5.06 -62.06
CA GLN A 32 -19.76 4.88 -63.49
C GLN A 32 -19.95 3.41 -63.90
N SER A 33 -20.16 3.18 -65.20
CA SER A 33 -20.26 1.81 -65.73
C SER A 33 -18.97 1.01 -65.44
N GLY A 34 -19.09 -0.12 -64.75
CA GLY A 34 -17.97 -0.98 -64.36
C GLY A 34 -17.40 -0.72 -62.96
N ASP A 35 -17.98 0.21 -62.20
CA ASP A 35 -17.63 0.43 -60.80
C ASP A 35 -18.09 -0.71 -59.88
N MET A 36 -17.38 -0.86 -58.77
CA MET A 36 -17.76 -1.68 -57.62
C MET A 36 -17.52 -0.84 -56.37
N LEU A 37 -18.36 -0.97 -55.34
CA LEU A 37 -18.17 -0.24 -54.07
C LEU A 37 -16.77 -0.42 -53.51
N TYR A 38 -16.17 -1.60 -53.65
CA TYR A 38 -14.77 -1.85 -53.27
C TYR A 38 -13.76 -0.92 -53.97
N LYS A 39 -13.88 -0.73 -55.28
CA LYS A 39 -12.98 0.14 -56.05
C LYS A 39 -13.17 1.60 -55.70
N ILE A 40 -14.41 2.00 -55.44
CA ILE A 40 -14.76 3.36 -55.00
C ILE A 40 -14.16 3.59 -53.60
N ALA A 41 -14.40 2.67 -52.66
CA ALA A 41 -13.86 2.70 -51.31
C ALA A 41 -12.32 2.84 -51.32
N GLN A 42 -11.63 1.99 -52.09
CA GLN A 42 -10.19 2.07 -52.26
C GLN A 42 -9.71 3.40 -52.85
N LYS A 43 -10.41 3.94 -53.85
CA LYS A 43 -10.08 5.22 -54.50
C LYS A 43 -10.16 6.39 -53.52
N TYR A 44 -11.07 6.32 -52.55
CA TYR A 44 -11.33 7.38 -51.60
C TYR A 44 -10.76 7.13 -50.20
N GLY A 45 -10.04 6.02 -49.99
CA GLY A 45 -9.40 5.71 -48.71
C GLY A 45 -10.39 5.37 -47.58
N VAL A 46 -11.59 4.87 -47.93
CA VAL A 46 -12.63 4.43 -47.00
C VAL A 46 -12.89 2.93 -47.14
N THR A 47 -13.66 2.35 -46.23
CA THR A 47 -14.16 0.97 -46.35
C THR A 47 -15.46 0.92 -47.14
N VAL A 48 -15.78 -0.26 -47.68
CA VAL A 48 -17.09 -0.50 -48.33
C VAL A 48 -18.23 -0.25 -47.35
N GLN A 49 -18.08 -0.68 -46.09
CA GLN A 49 -19.10 -0.52 -45.05
C GLN A 49 -19.40 0.96 -44.78
N GLN A 50 -18.38 1.81 -44.70
CA GLN A 50 -18.57 3.26 -44.53
C GLN A 50 -19.37 3.90 -45.67
N ILE A 51 -19.19 3.45 -46.92
CA ILE A 51 -20.01 3.92 -48.04
C ILE A 51 -21.43 3.38 -47.95
N VAL A 52 -21.60 2.11 -47.54
CA VAL A 52 -22.92 1.49 -47.37
C VAL A 52 -23.75 2.24 -46.32
N ASP A 53 -23.16 2.50 -45.15
CA ASP A 53 -23.80 3.17 -44.02
C ASP A 53 -24.13 4.63 -44.36
N ALA A 54 -23.23 5.35 -45.04
CA ALA A 54 -23.44 6.74 -45.44
C ALA A 54 -24.55 6.92 -46.49
N ASN A 55 -24.99 5.85 -47.16
CA ASN A 55 -25.95 5.90 -48.26
C ASN A 55 -27.17 4.99 -48.07
N ASP A 56 -27.32 4.38 -46.89
CA ASP A 56 -28.40 3.43 -46.58
C ASP A 56 -28.55 2.31 -47.64
N ILE A 57 -27.41 1.80 -48.16
CA ILE A 57 -27.41 0.80 -49.24
C ILE A 57 -27.81 -0.57 -48.69
N LYS A 58 -28.97 -1.08 -49.11
CA LYS A 58 -29.49 -2.38 -48.65
C LYS A 58 -28.75 -3.60 -49.19
N ASN A 59 -28.13 -3.47 -50.37
CA ASN A 59 -27.35 -4.53 -51.00
C ASN A 59 -26.04 -3.96 -51.54
N PRO A 60 -24.91 -4.17 -50.83
CA PRO A 60 -23.60 -3.64 -51.23
C PRO A 60 -23.08 -4.14 -52.58
N ASP A 61 -23.61 -5.26 -53.09
CA ASP A 61 -23.23 -5.83 -54.39
C ASP A 61 -24.00 -5.21 -55.57
N LEU A 62 -24.94 -4.29 -55.31
CA LEU A 62 -25.83 -3.74 -56.31
C LEU A 62 -25.84 -2.20 -56.30
N ILE A 63 -25.02 -1.62 -57.18
CA ILE A 63 -24.99 -0.18 -57.50
C ILE A 63 -25.21 0.02 -59.00
N TYR A 64 -25.79 1.15 -59.41
CA TYR A 64 -26.11 1.45 -60.80
C TYR A 64 -25.35 2.68 -61.31
N PRO A 65 -24.89 2.69 -62.58
CA PRO A 65 -24.33 3.90 -63.18
C PRO A 65 -25.29 5.08 -63.09
N GLY A 66 -24.81 6.21 -62.56
CA GLY A 66 -25.58 7.42 -62.26
C GLY A 66 -26.01 7.57 -60.80
N ASP A 67 -25.86 6.53 -59.96
CA ASP A 67 -26.10 6.65 -58.52
C ASP A 67 -25.13 7.65 -57.90
N LYS A 68 -25.65 8.54 -57.03
CA LYS A 68 -24.82 9.51 -56.31
C LYS A 68 -24.56 8.99 -54.90
N LEU A 69 -23.33 8.57 -54.66
CA LEU A 69 -22.86 8.09 -53.36
C LEU A 69 -22.25 9.24 -52.57
N LEU A 70 -22.68 9.40 -51.33
CA LEU A 70 -21.96 10.10 -50.29
C LEU A 70 -20.71 9.29 -49.93
N ILE A 71 -19.54 9.87 -50.17
CA ILE A 71 -18.27 9.31 -49.75
C ILE A 71 -17.90 10.02 -48.45
N PRO A 72 -17.95 9.32 -47.30
CA PRO A 72 -17.49 9.91 -46.05
C PRO A 72 -16.02 10.28 -46.19
N ASP A 73 -15.59 11.36 -45.53
CA ASP A 73 -14.17 11.66 -45.45
C ASP A 73 -13.49 10.48 -44.72
N GLY A 74 -12.40 9.94 -45.28
CA GLY A 74 -11.65 8.82 -44.70
C GLY A 74 -10.99 9.16 -43.36
N THR A 75 -11.23 10.37 -42.85
CA THR A 75 -10.87 10.89 -41.54
C THR A 75 -12.06 10.88 -40.59
N MET A 76 -12.85 9.81 -40.53
CA MET A 76 -13.45 9.48 -39.24
C MET A 76 -12.23 9.23 -38.33
N GLU A 77 -11.87 10.22 -37.51
CA GLU A 77 -10.92 9.99 -36.42
C GLU A 77 -11.45 8.74 -35.71
N LYS A 78 -10.65 7.67 -35.77
CA LYS A 78 -11.01 6.40 -35.14
C LYS A 78 -11.33 6.73 -33.69
N GLU A 79 -12.56 6.45 -33.25
CA GLU A 79 -12.95 6.68 -31.86
C GLU A 79 -11.94 5.96 -30.98
N THR A 80 -11.08 6.76 -30.36
CA THR A 80 -10.03 6.30 -29.49
C THR A 80 -10.49 6.66 -28.11
N VAL A 81 -10.81 5.64 -27.32
CA VAL A 81 -11.20 5.84 -25.92
C VAL A 81 -9.95 5.77 -25.08
N GLU A 82 -9.64 6.87 -24.40
CA GLU A 82 -8.52 6.97 -23.47
C GLU A 82 -9.04 6.84 -22.04
N ILE A 83 -8.57 5.81 -21.33
CA ILE A 83 -8.90 5.55 -19.94
C ILE A 83 -7.63 5.67 -19.12
N THR A 84 -7.70 6.40 -18.01
CA THR A 84 -6.60 6.54 -17.07
C THR A 84 -6.90 5.73 -15.82
N ILE A 85 -5.92 4.96 -15.33
CA ILE A 85 -5.96 4.37 -14.00
C ILE A 85 -4.89 5.07 -13.17
N LEU A 86 -5.34 5.77 -12.12
CA LEU A 86 -4.49 6.20 -11.02
C LEU A 86 -4.50 5.11 -9.96
N HIS A 87 -3.33 4.79 -9.42
CA HIS A 87 -3.28 3.82 -8.35
C HIS A 87 -2.22 4.11 -7.29
N THR A 88 -2.49 3.55 -6.12
CA THR A 88 -1.60 3.42 -4.95
C THR A 88 -1.65 1.99 -4.43
N ASN A 89 -0.72 1.65 -3.55
CA ASN A 89 -0.68 0.41 -2.80
C ASN A 89 0.19 0.65 -1.56
N ASP A 90 -0.02 -0.14 -0.51
CA ASP A 90 0.84 -0.16 0.68
C ASP A 90 1.05 1.23 1.28
N VAL A 91 -0.03 2.00 1.38
CA VAL A 91 0.01 3.33 1.98
C VAL A 91 0.33 3.24 3.47
N HIS A 92 -0.08 2.16 4.12
CA HIS A 92 0.13 1.90 5.54
C HIS A 92 -0.22 3.13 6.39
N SER A 93 -1.35 3.78 6.09
CA SER A 93 -1.84 5.00 6.75
C SER A 93 -0.84 6.17 6.87
N ARG A 94 0.15 6.27 5.98
CA ARG A 94 1.01 7.48 5.84
C ARG A 94 0.22 8.58 5.16
N VAL A 95 -0.52 9.37 5.94
CA VAL A 95 -1.54 10.28 5.42
C VAL A 95 -1.02 11.63 4.91
N SER A 96 0.15 12.07 5.40
CA SER A 96 0.70 13.40 5.13
C SER A 96 2.10 13.34 4.54
N PHE A 97 2.51 14.42 3.89
CA PHE A 97 3.88 14.61 3.47
C PHE A 97 4.85 14.46 4.64
N SER A 98 5.90 13.65 4.45
CA SER A 98 6.97 13.43 5.43
C SER A 98 8.31 13.40 4.70
N GLU A 99 9.39 13.85 5.34
CA GLU A 99 10.75 13.79 4.77
C GLU A 99 11.15 12.34 4.43
N TYR A 100 10.78 11.39 5.27
CA TYR A 100 11.18 9.98 5.17
C TYR A 100 10.16 9.10 4.45
N ASP A 101 8.89 9.52 4.38
CA ASP A 101 7.81 8.79 3.70
C ASP A 101 7.44 9.43 2.35
N GLY A 102 6.19 9.30 1.92
CA GLY A 102 5.71 9.81 0.64
C GLY A 102 5.11 11.21 0.68
N MET A 103 4.33 11.51 -0.36
CA MET A 103 3.78 12.84 -0.60
C MET A 103 2.47 13.13 0.14
N GLY A 104 1.87 12.14 0.80
CA GLY A 104 0.61 12.26 1.52
C GLY A 104 -0.63 12.33 0.61
N TYR A 105 -1.81 12.16 1.22
CA TYR A 105 -3.09 12.24 0.52
C TYR A 105 -3.39 13.67 0.03
N GLU A 106 -2.82 14.71 0.65
CA GLU A 106 -3.04 16.09 0.24
C GLU A 106 -2.45 16.40 -1.14
N LYS A 107 -1.32 15.78 -1.51
CA LYS A 107 -0.74 15.91 -2.86
C LYS A 107 -1.41 14.96 -3.84
N LEU A 108 -1.68 13.72 -3.41
CA LEU A 108 -2.42 12.74 -4.21
C LEU A 108 -3.79 13.30 -4.63
N SER A 109 -4.53 13.95 -3.73
CA SER A 109 -5.83 14.53 -4.08
C SER A 109 -5.72 15.61 -5.15
N THR A 110 -4.69 16.46 -5.09
CA THR A 110 -4.40 17.43 -6.15
C THR A 110 -4.11 16.73 -7.48
N ILE A 111 -3.29 15.67 -7.48
CA ILE A 111 -3.00 14.85 -8.66
C ILE A 111 -4.29 14.25 -9.25
N VAL A 112 -5.12 13.63 -8.41
CA VAL A 112 -6.40 13.04 -8.82
C VAL A 112 -7.30 14.08 -9.46
N LYS A 113 -7.47 15.25 -8.83
CA LYS A 113 -8.29 16.36 -9.34
C LYS A 113 -7.77 16.88 -10.68
N GLU A 114 -6.46 17.09 -10.83
CA GLU A 114 -5.87 17.57 -12.08
C GLU A 114 -6.01 16.57 -13.22
N ILE A 115 -5.86 15.27 -12.94
CA ILE A 115 -5.94 14.22 -13.96
C ILE A 115 -7.39 13.98 -14.38
N ARG A 116 -8.32 13.89 -13.42
CA ARG A 116 -9.77 13.80 -13.73
C ARG A 116 -10.28 15.01 -14.52
N ALA A 117 -9.75 16.21 -14.26
CA ALA A 117 -10.09 17.40 -15.04
C ALA A 117 -9.59 17.34 -16.50
N LYS A 118 -8.49 16.62 -16.77
CA LYS A 118 -7.94 16.42 -18.12
C LYS A 118 -8.61 15.24 -18.84
N ASN A 119 -8.88 14.15 -18.12
CA ASN A 119 -9.57 12.98 -18.63
C ASN A 119 -10.65 12.51 -17.64
N PRO A 120 -11.95 12.73 -17.92
CA PRO A 120 -13.02 12.26 -17.05
C PRO A 120 -13.12 10.73 -16.97
N ASN A 121 -12.56 10.00 -17.95
CA ASN A 121 -12.47 8.54 -17.93
C ASN A 121 -11.29 8.06 -17.06
N THR A 122 -11.28 8.49 -15.79
CA THR A 122 -10.22 8.15 -14.83
C THR A 122 -10.77 7.32 -13.68
N LEU A 123 -10.17 6.15 -13.47
CA LEU A 123 -10.33 5.32 -12.27
C LEU A 123 -9.22 5.62 -11.27
N VAL A 124 -9.56 5.70 -9.99
CA VAL A 124 -8.62 5.82 -8.87
C VAL A 124 -8.74 4.57 -8.00
N MET A 125 -7.66 3.81 -7.88
CA MET A 125 -7.69 2.50 -7.22
C MET A 125 -6.59 2.37 -6.16
N ASP A 126 -6.86 1.61 -5.10
CA ASP A 126 -5.82 1.21 -4.13
C ASP A 126 -5.66 -0.31 -4.10
N ALA A 127 -4.41 -0.78 -4.14
CA ALA A 127 -4.10 -2.20 -4.18
C ALA A 127 -3.96 -2.85 -2.79
N GLY A 128 -4.47 -2.22 -1.72
CA GLY A 128 -4.53 -2.78 -0.37
C GLY A 128 -3.39 -2.32 0.55
N ASP A 129 -3.51 -2.70 1.82
CA ASP A 129 -2.68 -2.25 2.94
C ASP A 129 -2.74 -0.73 3.15
N ALA A 130 -3.97 -0.22 3.25
CA ALA A 130 -4.23 1.20 3.50
C ALA A 130 -4.60 1.46 4.97
N PHE A 131 -5.33 0.54 5.62
CA PHE A 131 -6.04 0.79 6.87
C PHE A 131 -5.21 0.61 8.15
N HIS A 132 -3.98 0.13 8.08
CA HIS A 132 -3.11 -0.04 9.26
C HIS A 132 -1.80 0.73 9.10
N GLY A 133 -1.04 0.88 10.17
CA GLY A 133 0.36 1.29 10.10
C GLY A 133 0.74 2.56 10.87
N GLN A 134 -0.14 3.53 11.09
CA GLN A 134 0.13 4.75 11.86
C GLN A 134 -0.99 5.03 12.85
N THR A 135 -0.64 5.72 13.92
CA THR A 135 -1.54 6.12 15.01
C THR A 135 -2.83 6.80 14.55
N ILE A 136 -2.78 7.63 13.50
CA ILE A 136 -3.98 8.30 12.99
C ILE A 136 -5.07 7.30 12.56
N SER A 137 -4.66 6.09 12.19
CA SER A 137 -5.54 5.01 11.78
C SER A 137 -5.76 3.97 12.88
N THR A 138 -4.72 3.58 13.63
CA THR A 138 -4.83 2.52 14.65
C THR A 138 -5.80 2.91 15.77
N LEU A 139 -5.81 4.18 16.18
CA LEU A 139 -6.70 4.67 17.24
C LEU A 139 -8.20 4.52 16.93
N ASN A 140 -8.59 4.64 15.65
CA ASN A 140 -9.97 4.50 15.19
C ASN A 140 -10.20 3.26 14.31
N LYS A 141 -9.23 2.35 14.29
CA LYS A 141 -9.28 1.07 13.59
C LYS A 141 -9.68 1.23 12.12
N GLY A 142 -8.96 2.09 11.39
CA GLY A 142 -9.09 2.27 9.93
C GLY A 142 -10.06 3.35 9.46
N GLU A 143 -10.93 3.86 10.34
CA GLU A 143 -12.01 4.79 9.96
C GLU A 143 -11.51 6.09 9.34
N SER A 144 -10.45 6.67 9.90
CA SER A 144 -9.83 7.89 9.38
C SER A 144 -9.38 7.74 7.92
N ILE A 145 -8.87 6.56 7.58
CA ILE A 145 -8.37 6.28 6.23
C ILE A 145 -9.53 6.17 5.25
N VAL A 146 -10.65 5.54 5.64
CA VAL A 146 -11.87 5.53 4.82
C VAL A 146 -12.35 6.98 4.57
N GLN A 147 -12.42 7.82 5.60
CA GLN A 147 -12.82 9.23 5.45
C GLN A 147 -11.91 10.01 4.49
N ILE A 148 -10.59 9.82 4.60
CA ILE A 148 -9.61 10.46 3.72
C ILE A 148 -9.75 9.93 2.29
N MET A 149 -9.84 8.62 2.09
CA MET A 149 -10.01 8.01 0.75
C MET A 149 -11.33 8.42 0.08
N ASN A 150 -12.43 8.52 0.83
CA ASN A 150 -13.69 9.08 0.35
C ASN A 150 -13.51 10.52 -0.15
N THR A 151 -12.77 11.34 0.61
CA THR A 151 -12.52 12.76 0.27
C THR A 151 -11.61 12.92 -0.94
N VAL A 152 -10.61 12.07 -1.11
CA VAL A 152 -9.79 12.00 -2.34
C VAL A 152 -10.63 11.54 -3.54
N GLY A 153 -11.64 10.71 -3.28
CA GLY A 153 -12.53 10.14 -4.28
C GLY A 153 -11.92 8.92 -4.95
N TYR A 154 -11.48 7.93 -4.18
CA TYR A 154 -11.18 6.61 -4.73
C TYR A 154 -12.42 5.99 -5.39
N ASP A 155 -12.22 5.08 -6.34
CA ASP A 155 -13.30 4.34 -7.01
C ASP A 155 -13.32 2.86 -6.56
N LEU A 156 -12.14 2.28 -6.34
CA LEU A 156 -11.98 0.86 -6.00
C LEU A 156 -10.82 0.64 -5.04
N MET A 157 -10.93 -0.39 -4.20
CA MET A 157 -9.85 -0.90 -3.39
C MET A 157 -9.90 -2.42 -3.34
N THR A 158 -8.75 -3.10 -3.31
CA THR A 158 -8.70 -4.49 -2.82
C THR A 158 -8.07 -4.53 -1.43
N VAL A 159 -8.20 -5.66 -0.74
CA VAL A 159 -7.71 -5.82 0.63
C VAL A 159 -6.34 -6.48 0.65
N GLY A 160 -5.39 -5.86 1.35
CA GLY A 160 -4.11 -6.46 1.68
C GLY A 160 -4.17 -7.28 2.96
N ASN A 161 -3.03 -7.81 3.39
CA ASN A 161 -2.98 -8.59 4.63
C ASN A 161 -3.19 -7.71 5.86
N HIS A 162 -2.66 -6.48 5.87
CA HIS A 162 -2.76 -5.57 7.00
C HIS A 162 -4.14 -4.92 7.14
N ASP A 163 -4.97 -4.94 6.09
CA ASP A 163 -6.37 -4.49 6.19
C ASP A 163 -7.22 -5.42 7.09
N PHE A 164 -6.73 -6.64 7.38
CA PHE A 164 -7.33 -7.56 8.35
C PHE A 164 -6.88 -7.32 9.80
N ASN A 165 -5.94 -6.40 10.08
CA ASN A 165 -5.34 -6.27 11.41
C ASN A 165 -6.36 -5.98 12.53
N TYR A 166 -7.48 -5.32 12.22
CA TYR A 166 -8.57 -5.07 13.17
C TYR A 166 -9.69 -6.12 13.15
N GLY A 167 -9.50 -7.21 12.40
CA GLY A 167 -10.46 -8.31 12.23
C GLY A 167 -11.38 -8.16 11.02
N GLN A 168 -11.83 -9.29 10.48
CA GLN A 168 -12.70 -9.35 9.31
C GLN A 168 -14.04 -8.61 9.47
N ASP A 169 -14.62 -8.57 10.68
CA ASP A 169 -15.88 -7.88 10.93
C ASP A 169 -15.70 -6.36 10.80
N ARG A 170 -14.61 -5.83 11.39
CA ARG A 170 -14.27 -4.41 11.25
C ARG A 170 -13.97 -4.05 9.79
N LEU A 171 -13.31 -4.92 9.05
CA LEU A 171 -13.07 -4.69 7.61
C LEU A 171 -14.38 -4.59 6.82
N LEU A 172 -15.40 -5.40 7.14
CA LEU A 172 -16.71 -5.28 6.51
C LEU A 172 -17.42 -3.97 6.89
N GLU A 173 -17.31 -3.53 8.15
CA GLU A 173 -17.83 -2.21 8.56
C GLU A 173 -17.15 -1.07 7.78
N LEU A 174 -15.82 -1.10 7.65
CA LEU A 174 -15.08 -0.10 6.87
C LEU A 174 -15.51 -0.09 5.40
N ALA A 175 -15.80 -1.26 4.82
CA ALA A 175 -16.32 -1.38 3.46
C ALA A 175 -17.73 -0.77 3.31
N GLU A 176 -18.57 -0.81 4.35
CA GLU A 176 -19.88 -0.13 4.36
C GLU A 176 -19.76 1.39 4.50
N MET A 177 -18.68 1.89 5.12
CA MET A 177 -18.39 3.31 5.29
C MET A 177 -17.76 3.95 4.05
N ALA A 178 -17.16 3.16 3.16
CA ALA A 178 -16.50 3.64 1.97
C ALA A 178 -17.49 4.12 0.91
N ASP A 179 -17.20 5.27 0.30
CA ASP A 179 -17.91 5.79 -0.88
C ASP A 179 -17.44 5.09 -2.18
N PHE A 180 -16.52 4.13 -2.05
CA PHE A 180 -15.89 3.35 -3.11
C PHE A 180 -16.06 1.84 -2.84
N GLU A 181 -15.93 1.01 -3.87
CA GLU A 181 -16.15 -0.42 -3.72
C GLU A 181 -14.87 -1.14 -3.28
N ILE A 182 -14.92 -1.83 -2.13
CA ILE A 182 -13.85 -2.73 -1.68
C ILE A 182 -14.15 -4.14 -2.18
N ILE A 183 -13.23 -4.73 -2.95
CA ILE A 183 -13.45 -5.98 -3.69
C ILE A 183 -12.42 -7.07 -3.37
N SER A 184 -12.88 -8.33 -3.42
CA SER A 184 -12.04 -9.54 -3.30
C SER A 184 -12.69 -10.73 -3.99
N SER A 185 -11.97 -11.39 -4.91
CA SER A 185 -12.47 -12.61 -5.58
C SER A 185 -11.85 -13.91 -5.06
N SER A 186 -10.68 -13.85 -4.41
CA SER A 186 -9.96 -15.03 -3.91
C SER A 186 -10.26 -15.37 -2.45
N ILE A 187 -11.11 -14.60 -1.76
CA ILE A 187 -11.48 -14.83 -0.36
C ILE A 187 -12.97 -15.19 -0.28
N LEU A 188 -13.25 -16.37 0.26
CA LEU A 188 -14.62 -16.83 0.53
C LEU A 188 -14.84 -17.05 2.02
N LYS A 189 -16.10 -16.95 2.44
CA LYS A 189 -16.53 -17.34 3.79
C LYS A 189 -16.56 -18.87 3.91
N ALA A 190 -16.77 -19.36 5.14
CA ALA A 190 -16.83 -20.80 5.43
C ALA A 190 -17.91 -21.57 4.63
N ASP A 191 -18.97 -20.89 4.20
CA ASP A 191 -20.04 -21.46 3.37
C ASP A 191 -19.79 -21.33 1.86
N TYR A 192 -18.58 -20.90 1.46
CA TYR A 192 -18.16 -20.61 0.09
C TYR A 192 -18.90 -19.45 -0.59
N SER A 193 -19.64 -18.63 0.16
CA SER A 193 -20.11 -17.34 -0.34
C SER A 193 -18.95 -16.33 -0.40
N ALA A 194 -19.10 -15.32 -1.27
CA ALA A 194 -18.09 -14.28 -1.41
C ALA A 194 -17.93 -13.47 -0.11
N PHE A 195 -16.68 -13.19 0.29
CA PHE A 195 -16.39 -12.34 1.45
C PHE A 195 -16.74 -10.87 1.16
N LEU A 196 -16.26 -10.35 0.03
CA LEU A 196 -16.55 -9.04 -0.55
C LEU A 196 -17.02 -9.23 -2.01
N PRO A 197 -17.59 -8.21 -2.67
CA PRO A 197 -17.88 -8.29 -4.10
C PRO A 197 -16.63 -8.70 -4.91
N SER A 198 -16.79 -9.64 -5.83
CA SER A 198 -15.62 -10.24 -6.51
C SER A 198 -15.08 -9.40 -7.66
N TYR A 199 -15.94 -8.60 -8.30
CA TYR A 199 -15.57 -7.75 -9.43
C TYR A 199 -16.59 -6.62 -9.63
N VAL A 200 -16.17 -5.63 -10.41
CA VAL A 200 -17.02 -4.56 -10.93
C VAL A 200 -16.84 -4.45 -12.45
N ILE A 201 -17.82 -3.87 -13.14
CA ILE A 201 -17.67 -3.45 -14.54
C ILE A 201 -18.05 -1.98 -14.61
N LYS A 202 -17.12 -1.14 -15.08
CA LYS A 202 -17.33 0.29 -15.31
C LYS A 202 -17.30 0.55 -16.82
N GLU A 203 -18.08 1.53 -17.28
CA GLU A 203 -18.18 1.88 -18.70
C GLU A 203 -17.65 3.30 -18.93
N PHE A 204 -16.76 3.46 -19.91
CA PHE A 204 -16.11 4.71 -20.29
C PHE A 204 -16.30 4.92 -21.79
N ASP A 205 -17.12 5.89 -22.18
CA ASP A 205 -17.43 6.18 -23.59
C ASP A 205 -17.77 4.91 -24.40
N GLY A 206 -18.55 4.00 -23.81
CA GLY A 206 -18.97 2.73 -24.42
C GLY A 206 -18.00 1.56 -24.25
N VAL A 207 -16.78 1.79 -23.74
CA VAL A 207 -15.79 0.74 -23.43
C VAL A 207 -16.00 0.21 -22.03
N LYS A 208 -16.16 -1.11 -21.89
CA LYS A 208 -16.36 -1.77 -20.61
C LYS A 208 -15.04 -2.27 -20.03
N VAL A 209 -14.71 -1.79 -18.84
CA VAL A 209 -13.56 -2.22 -18.05
C VAL A 209 -14.06 -3.08 -16.90
N ALA A 210 -13.71 -4.36 -16.90
CA ALA A 210 -13.94 -5.24 -15.75
C ALA A 210 -12.73 -5.18 -14.82
N VAL A 211 -12.99 -4.99 -13.52
CA VAL A 211 -11.96 -5.06 -12.48
C VAL A 211 -12.32 -6.16 -11.49
N PHE A 212 -11.46 -7.16 -11.34
CA PHE A 212 -11.58 -8.19 -10.31
C PHE A 212 -10.38 -8.17 -9.38
N ALA A 213 -10.50 -8.79 -8.20
CA ALA A 213 -9.48 -8.69 -7.16
C ALA A 213 -8.83 -10.00 -6.74
N LEU A 214 -7.51 -10.02 -6.53
CA LEU A 214 -6.77 -11.17 -6.01
C LEU A 214 -5.97 -10.79 -4.77
N ASN A 215 -6.00 -11.63 -3.75
CA ASN A 215 -5.40 -11.36 -2.43
C ASN A 215 -4.49 -12.51 -2.04
N THR A 216 -3.38 -12.21 -1.37
CA THR A 216 -2.40 -13.23 -0.99
C THR A 216 -2.98 -14.24 0.01
N PRO A 217 -2.84 -15.56 -0.22
CA PRO A 217 -3.14 -16.57 0.79
C PRO A 217 -2.26 -16.48 2.04
N ASP A 218 -1.13 -15.77 1.93
CA ASP A 218 -0.17 -15.59 3.01
C ASP A 218 -0.76 -14.76 4.17
N THR A 219 -1.86 -14.01 3.94
CA THR A 219 -2.66 -13.33 4.97
C THR A 219 -3.00 -14.22 6.15
N THR A 220 -3.10 -15.55 5.96
CA THR A 220 -3.32 -16.50 7.07
C THR A 220 -2.23 -16.53 8.14
N PHE A 221 -1.05 -15.99 7.85
CA PHE A 221 0.07 -15.83 8.79
C PHE A 221 0.72 -14.43 8.75
N THR A 222 0.41 -13.58 7.76
CA THR A 222 0.82 -12.16 7.71
C THR A 222 -0.24 -11.20 8.28
N THR A 223 -1.24 -11.74 8.97
CA THR A 223 -1.99 -11.06 10.02
C THR A 223 -2.22 -12.03 11.18
N HIS A 224 -2.77 -11.54 12.29
CA HIS A 224 -3.10 -12.41 13.41
C HIS A 224 -4.15 -13.47 12.97
N PRO A 225 -3.93 -14.79 13.16
CA PRO A 225 -4.82 -15.84 12.64
C PRO A 225 -6.29 -15.71 13.08
N ASN A 226 -6.54 -15.18 14.29
CA ASN A 226 -7.89 -14.89 14.79
C ASN A 226 -8.67 -13.90 13.91
N ASN A 227 -7.99 -13.02 13.16
CA ASN A 227 -8.63 -12.01 12.32
C ASN A 227 -9.33 -12.60 11.10
N VAL A 228 -8.93 -13.80 10.68
CA VAL A 228 -9.37 -14.45 9.43
C VAL A 228 -10.03 -15.82 9.66
N VAL A 229 -10.46 -16.10 10.90
CA VAL A 229 -11.12 -17.37 11.25
C VAL A 229 -12.36 -17.60 10.37
N GLY A 230 -12.42 -18.77 9.73
CA GLY A 230 -13.54 -19.14 8.87
C GLY A 230 -13.49 -18.54 7.46
N LEU A 231 -12.43 -17.80 7.11
CA LEU A 231 -12.17 -17.39 5.73
C LEU A 231 -11.31 -18.42 4.99
N HIS A 232 -11.54 -18.54 3.69
CA HIS A 232 -10.80 -19.38 2.78
C HIS A 232 -10.11 -18.52 1.73
N PHE A 233 -8.78 -18.55 1.70
CA PHE A 233 -7.96 -17.89 0.70
C PHE A 233 -7.57 -18.90 -0.38
N PHE A 234 -8.01 -18.65 -1.62
CA PHE A 234 -7.79 -19.56 -2.75
C PHE A 234 -6.58 -19.15 -3.58
N ASP A 235 -6.02 -20.13 -4.28
CA ASP A 235 -4.91 -19.93 -5.22
C ASP A 235 -5.27 -18.82 -6.25
N PRO A 236 -4.49 -17.73 -6.32
CA PRO A 236 -4.78 -16.60 -7.20
C PRO A 236 -4.74 -16.93 -8.69
N VAL A 237 -3.95 -17.92 -9.12
CA VAL A 237 -3.91 -18.36 -10.53
C VAL A 237 -5.20 -19.09 -10.89
N ILE A 238 -5.69 -19.95 -10.00
CA ILE A 238 -6.97 -20.66 -10.20
C ILE A 238 -8.11 -19.66 -10.27
N VAL A 239 -8.20 -18.75 -9.29
CA VAL A 239 -9.26 -17.73 -9.23
C VAL A 239 -9.16 -16.79 -10.42
N GLY A 240 -7.96 -16.34 -10.79
CA GLY A 240 -7.75 -15.47 -11.95
C GLY A 240 -8.29 -16.08 -13.25
N ARG A 241 -8.09 -17.38 -13.50
CA ARG A 241 -8.66 -18.07 -14.67
C ARG A 241 -10.18 -18.09 -14.66
N LEU A 242 -10.78 -18.33 -13.49
CA LEU A 242 -12.24 -18.34 -13.35
C LEU A 242 -12.81 -16.94 -13.60
N MET A 243 -12.15 -15.90 -13.08
CA MET A 243 -12.57 -14.51 -13.26
C MET A 243 -12.44 -14.07 -14.72
N VAL A 244 -11.34 -14.37 -15.41
CA VAL A 244 -11.21 -14.07 -16.85
C VAL A 244 -12.31 -14.77 -17.64
N ALA A 245 -12.52 -16.09 -17.45
CA ALA A 245 -13.56 -16.83 -18.15
C ALA A 245 -14.98 -16.27 -17.88
N GLN A 246 -15.21 -15.66 -16.72
CA GLN A 246 -16.48 -15.02 -16.38
C GLN A 246 -16.67 -13.63 -17.03
N LEU A 247 -15.57 -12.95 -17.37
CA LEU A 247 -15.54 -11.54 -17.73
C LEU A 247 -15.19 -11.28 -19.20
N GLU A 248 -14.53 -12.22 -19.89
CA GLU A 248 -14.04 -12.06 -21.27
C GLU A 248 -15.14 -11.70 -22.28
N ASP A 249 -16.35 -12.23 -22.12
CA ASP A 249 -17.50 -11.92 -22.99
C ASP A 249 -18.28 -10.65 -22.55
N LYS A 250 -17.87 -10.00 -21.45
CA LYS A 250 -18.62 -8.90 -20.81
C LYS A 250 -17.87 -7.58 -20.79
N ALA A 251 -16.57 -7.59 -21.08
CA ALA A 251 -15.70 -6.43 -20.99
C ALA A 251 -14.71 -6.41 -22.16
N ASP A 252 -14.32 -5.21 -22.56
CA ASP A 252 -13.31 -4.96 -23.58
C ASP A 252 -11.89 -4.95 -23.00
N ILE A 253 -11.78 -4.64 -21.70
CA ILE A 253 -10.53 -4.58 -20.94
C ILE A 253 -10.73 -5.28 -19.60
N ILE A 254 -9.78 -6.15 -19.23
CA ILE A 254 -9.79 -6.83 -17.93
C ILE A 254 -8.60 -6.38 -17.09
N VAL A 255 -8.90 -5.79 -15.93
CA VAL A 255 -7.92 -5.36 -14.92
C VAL A 255 -8.02 -6.26 -13.70
N CYS A 256 -6.88 -6.69 -13.18
CA CYS A 256 -6.77 -7.36 -11.89
C CYS A 256 -6.22 -6.37 -10.86
N LEU A 257 -6.97 -6.08 -9.81
CA LEU A 257 -6.52 -5.32 -8.65
C LEU A 257 -6.01 -6.31 -7.60
N ALA A 258 -4.69 -6.42 -7.44
CA ALA A 258 -4.04 -7.48 -6.70
C ALA A 258 -3.32 -6.97 -5.45
N HIS A 259 -3.24 -7.82 -4.44
CA HIS A 259 -2.34 -7.69 -3.30
C HIS A 259 -1.57 -9.00 -3.13
N LEU A 260 -0.68 -9.29 -4.09
CA LEU A 260 0.09 -10.54 -4.17
C LEU A 260 1.59 -10.30 -4.06
N GLY A 261 2.06 -9.16 -4.56
CA GLY A 261 3.47 -8.87 -4.68
C GLY A 261 4.15 -9.62 -5.81
N LEU A 262 5.46 -9.36 -5.92
CA LEU A 262 6.35 -9.97 -6.91
C LEU A 262 7.08 -11.18 -6.31
N GLY A 263 7.87 -11.91 -7.11
CA GLY A 263 8.47 -13.19 -6.73
C GLY A 263 9.38 -13.21 -5.48
N SER A 264 9.64 -12.07 -4.83
CA SER A 264 10.28 -12.00 -3.52
C SER A 264 9.33 -12.19 -2.33
N SER A 265 8.02 -12.03 -2.54
CA SER A 265 7.02 -12.02 -1.47
C SER A 265 6.44 -13.39 -1.13
N GLY A 266 6.70 -14.42 -1.95
CA GLY A 266 6.24 -15.77 -1.65
C GLY A 266 5.94 -16.61 -2.88
N ASP A 267 5.14 -17.65 -2.66
CA ASP A 267 4.73 -18.57 -3.72
C ASP A 267 3.59 -18.04 -4.58
N TYR A 268 2.87 -17.01 -4.12
CA TYR A 268 1.79 -16.37 -4.86
C TYR A 268 2.28 -15.00 -5.30
N SER A 269 2.36 -14.76 -6.61
CA SER A 269 2.83 -13.48 -7.14
C SER A 269 2.10 -13.08 -8.41
N SER A 270 2.03 -11.78 -8.65
CA SER A 270 1.44 -11.24 -9.88
C SER A 270 2.17 -11.69 -11.14
N GLU A 271 3.47 -12.01 -11.05
CA GLU A 271 4.22 -12.60 -12.15
C GLU A 271 3.73 -14.00 -12.51
N LYS A 272 3.39 -14.83 -11.50
CA LYS A 272 2.81 -16.15 -11.75
C LYS A 272 1.40 -16.04 -12.32
N VAL A 273 0.58 -15.11 -11.81
CA VAL A 273 -0.75 -14.84 -12.37
C VAL A 273 -0.64 -14.42 -13.84
N ALA A 274 0.15 -13.40 -14.16
CA ALA A 274 0.36 -12.96 -15.54
C ALA A 274 0.92 -14.07 -16.46
N MET A 275 1.81 -14.93 -15.94
CA MET A 275 2.37 -16.04 -16.71
C MET A 275 1.35 -17.15 -17.02
N TYR A 276 0.41 -17.42 -16.11
CA TYR A 276 -0.45 -18.60 -16.17
C TYR A 276 -1.93 -18.29 -16.42
N VAL A 277 -2.32 -17.02 -16.46
CA VAL A 277 -3.68 -16.55 -16.70
C VAL A 277 -3.68 -15.62 -17.92
N ASP A 278 -4.01 -16.17 -19.08
CA ASP A 278 -4.25 -15.38 -20.29
C ASP A 278 -5.52 -14.53 -20.13
N GLY A 279 -5.57 -13.37 -20.81
CA GLY A 279 -6.76 -12.50 -20.85
C GLY A 279 -6.79 -11.35 -19.85
N ILE A 280 -5.81 -11.24 -18.95
CA ILE A 280 -5.65 -10.05 -18.09
C ILE A 280 -4.83 -8.99 -18.83
N ASP A 281 -5.35 -7.77 -18.91
CA ASP A 281 -4.65 -6.68 -19.58
C ASP A 281 -3.64 -5.97 -18.69
N VAL A 282 -4.05 -5.67 -17.45
CA VAL A 282 -3.27 -4.96 -16.45
C VAL A 282 -3.45 -5.62 -15.09
N ILE A 283 -2.37 -5.80 -14.35
CA ILE A 283 -2.39 -6.11 -12.92
C ILE A 283 -1.90 -4.87 -12.17
N VAL A 284 -2.75 -4.29 -11.34
CA VAL A 284 -2.40 -3.24 -10.39
C VAL A 284 -2.13 -3.93 -9.05
N ASP A 285 -0.87 -4.00 -8.62
CA ASP A 285 -0.43 -4.83 -7.49
C ASP A 285 0.12 -4.02 -6.31
N GLY A 286 0.24 -4.68 -5.16
CA GLY A 286 0.86 -4.19 -3.91
C GLY A 286 1.72 -5.25 -3.21
N HIS A 287 1.73 -5.27 -1.88
CA HIS A 287 2.33 -6.23 -0.96
C HIS A 287 3.88 -6.24 -0.90
N SER A 288 4.53 -6.23 -2.07
CA SER A 288 6.00 -6.36 -2.16
C SER A 288 6.77 -5.04 -2.03
N HIS A 289 6.05 -3.92 -1.94
CA HIS A 289 6.58 -2.55 -1.86
C HIS A 289 7.54 -2.22 -3.02
N THR A 290 7.32 -2.82 -4.19
CA THR A 290 8.26 -2.70 -5.32
C THR A 290 7.80 -1.59 -6.28
N PRO A 291 8.55 -0.48 -6.44
CA PRO A 291 8.20 0.53 -7.42
C PRO A 291 8.51 0.06 -8.85
N LEU A 292 7.50 0.11 -9.73
CA LEU A 292 7.60 -0.23 -11.15
C LEU A 292 7.24 0.98 -12.02
N PRO A 293 8.13 1.97 -12.18
CA PRO A 293 7.78 3.24 -12.84
C PRO A 293 7.26 3.05 -14.26
N GLU A 294 7.80 2.12 -15.05
CA GLU A 294 7.34 1.84 -16.42
C GLU A 294 6.44 0.60 -16.50
N GLY A 295 6.05 0.04 -15.35
CA GLY A 295 5.44 -1.28 -15.24
C GLY A 295 6.38 -2.42 -15.65
N LYS A 296 5.85 -3.64 -15.61
CA LYS A 296 6.55 -4.87 -16.02
C LYS A 296 5.63 -5.71 -16.87
N LEU A 297 6.00 -5.94 -18.13
CA LEU A 297 5.21 -6.76 -19.05
C LEU A 297 5.56 -8.24 -18.89
N VAL A 298 4.55 -9.07 -18.62
CA VAL A 298 4.65 -10.54 -18.54
C VAL A 298 3.50 -11.13 -19.34
N ASN A 299 3.81 -11.94 -20.36
CA ASN A 299 2.80 -12.60 -21.23
C ASN A 299 1.64 -11.67 -21.69
N ASN A 300 1.99 -10.47 -22.20
CA ASN A 300 1.06 -9.42 -22.65
C ASN A 300 0.24 -8.70 -21.56
N THR A 301 0.40 -9.09 -20.30
CA THR A 301 -0.19 -8.41 -19.13
C THR A 301 0.81 -7.40 -18.56
N LEU A 302 0.37 -6.15 -18.36
CA LEU A 302 1.18 -5.10 -17.75
C LEU A 302 0.98 -5.11 -16.23
N ILE A 303 2.04 -5.40 -15.47
CA ILE A 303 2.03 -5.34 -14.00
C ILE A 303 2.55 -3.98 -13.55
N VAL A 304 1.84 -3.31 -12.64
CA VAL A 304 2.22 -1.99 -12.08
C VAL A 304 2.11 -1.99 -10.56
N GLN A 305 2.97 -1.21 -9.89
CA GLN A 305 3.04 -1.07 -8.42
C GLN A 305 3.85 0.19 -8.10
N THR A 306 3.48 0.93 -7.04
CA THR A 306 4.03 2.26 -6.76
C THR A 306 5.13 2.30 -5.71
N GLY A 307 5.50 1.15 -5.14
CA GLY A 307 6.35 1.10 -3.95
C GLY A 307 5.48 1.08 -2.70
N ASP A 308 5.72 1.99 -1.77
CA ASP A 308 5.05 2.10 -0.48
C ASP A 308 4.78 3.58 -0.12
N TYR A 309 3.88 3.80 0.85
CA TYR A 309 3.71 5.06 1.59
C TYR A 309 3.39 6.29 0.74
N ILE A 310 2.81 6.11 -0.46
CA ILE A 310 2.57 7.17 -1.45
C ILE A 310 3.88 7.91 -1.82
N LYS A 311 5.02 7.20 -1.88
CA LYS A 311 6.24 7.75 -2.49
C LYS A 311 6.07 7.99 -3.99
N ASN A 312 5.14 7.26 -4.61
CA ASN A 312 4.72 7.45 -5.99
C ASN A 312 3.20 7.31 -6.12
N VAL A 313 2.63 8.00 -7.10
CA VAL A 313 1.28 7.73 -7.62
C VAL A 313 1.44 7.10 -8.99
N GLY A 314 0.88 5.92 -9.19
CA GLY A 314 0.95 5.21 -10.46
C GLY A 314 -0.06 5.75 -11.45
N VAL A 315 0.33 5.89 -12.71
CA VAL A 315 -0.54 6.32 -13.80
C VAL A 315 -0.43 5.31 -14.92
N VAL A 316 -1.51 4.60 -15.21
CA VAL A 316 -1.64 3.73 -16.38
C VAL A 316 -2.57 4.40 -17.38
N GLU A 317 -2.07 4.60 -18.59
CA GLU A 317 -2.84 5.12 -19.72
C GLU A 317 -3.20 3.95 -20.64
N LEU A 318 -4.50 3.74 -20.82
CA LEU A 318 -5.08 2.74 -21.69
C LEU A 318 -5.72 3.45 -22.88
N LYS A 319 -5.36 3.06 -24.10
CA LYS A 319 -6.00 3.57 -25.31
C LYS A 319 -6.51 2.42 -26.15
N LEU A 320 -7.83 2.37 -26.33
CA LEU A 320 -8.48 1.38 -27.19
C LEU A 320 -8.88 2.06 -28.50
N SER A 321 -8.39 1.52 -29.62
CA SER A 321 -8.70 2.01 -30.97
C SER A 321 -8.83 0.81 -31.91
N ASP A 322 -9.98 0.66 -32.56
CA ASP A 322 -10.31 -0.48 -33.45
C ASP A 322 -10.07 -1.86 -32.81
N GLY A 323 -10.39 -2.03 -31.52
CA GLY A 323 -10.17 -3.27 -30.78
C GLY A 323 -8.69 -3.56 -30.45
N VAL A 324 -7.78 -2.62 -30.73
CA VAL A 324 -6.37 -2.70 -30.33
C VAL A 324 -6.16 -1.86 -29.08
N LEU A 325 -5.73 -2.52 -28.00
CA LEU A 325 -5.40 -1.88 -26.74
C LEU A 325 -3.91 -1.56 -26.65
N THR A 326 -3.57 -0.30 -26.42
CA THR A 326 -2.22 0.12 -26.00
C THR A 326 -2.21 0.51 -24.52
N LYS A 327 -1.13 0.19 -23.82
CA LYS A 327 -0.99 0.33 -22.37
C LYS A 327 0.38 0.93 -22.06
N THR A 328 0.43 2.04 -21.33
CA THR A 328 1.68 2.65 -20.85
C THR A 328 1.55 2.99 -19.37
N ALA A 329 2.65 2.91 -18.63
CA ALA A 329 2.69 3.26 -17.21
C ALA A 329 3.78 4.29 -16.92
N LYS A 330 3.54 5.15 -15.94
CA LYS A 330 4.52 6.06 -15.35
C LYS A 330 4.22 6.25 -13.86
N HIS A 331 5.20 6.72 -13.10
CA HIS A 331 4.99 7.24 -11.76
C HIS A 331 4.98 8.77 -11.78
N ILE A 332 4.12 9.37 -10.96
CA ILE A 332 4.32 10.71 -10.43
C ILE A 332 5.04 10.53 -9.10
N THR A 333 6.28 10.99 -9.03
CA THR A 333 7.16 10.78 -7.88
C THR A 333 6.90 11.80 -6.78
N LYS A 334 7.31 11.48 -5.55
CA LYS A 334 7.30 12.43 -4.42
C LYS A 334 7.90 13.79 -4.77
N ALA A 335 9.03 13.82 -5.50
CA ALA A 335 9.69 15.06 -5.88
C ALA A 335 8.83 15.93 -6.81
N GLU A 336 8.03 15.31 -7.69
CA GLU A 336 7.06 16.02 -8.52
C GLU A 336 5.87 16.50 -7.68
N GLY A 337 5.31 15.63 -6.84
CA GLY A 337 4.19 15.95 -5.95
C GLY A 337 4.49 17.06 -4.94
N GLU A 338 5.74 17.14 -4.44
CA GLU A 338 6.19 18.19 -3.52
C GLU A 338 6.06 19.60 -4.14
N THR A 339 6.17 19.71 -5.47
CA THR A 339 6.02 20.98 -6.19
C THR A 339 4.56 21.39 -6.44
N MET A 340 3.62 20.48 -6.22
CA MET A 340 2.18 20.74 -6.41
C MET A 340 1.57 21.38 -5.17
N GLU A 341 0.47 22.11 -5.32
CA GLU A 341 -0.26 22.63 -4.16
C GLU A 341 -0.93 21.49 -3.37
N SER A 342 -1.02 21.64 -2.06
CA SER A 342 -1.77 20.68 -1.22
C SER A 342 -3.26 20.94 -1.34
N ASP A 343 -4.06 19.87 -1.41
CA ASP A 343 -5.50 19.99 -1.33
C ASP A 343 -5.94 20.33 0.10
N GLN A 344 -6.40 21.57 0.29
CA GLN A 344 -6.73 22.08 1.62
C GLN A 344 -7.85 21.29 2.30
N ALA A 345 -8.77 20.67 1.55
CA ALA A 345 -9.81 19.84 2.13
C ALA A 345 -9.24 18.60 2.85
N ILE A 346 -8.17 18.01 2.31
CA ILE A 346 -7.48 16.88 2.94
C ILE A 346 -6.65 17.34 4.13
N VAL A 347 -5.96 18.48 3.99
CA VAL A 347 -5.18 19.06 5.11
C VAL A 347 -6.07 19.35 6.31
N ASP A 348 -7.23 19.97 6.08
CA ASP A 348 -8.19 20.31 7.13
C ASP A 348 -8.79 19.04 7.77
N LEU A 349 -9.14 18.03 6.97
CA LEU A 349 -9.66 16.75 7.45
C LEU A 349 -8.64 16.00 8.32
N ILE A 350 -7.38 15.94 7.90
CA ILE A 350 -6.31 15.30 8.70
C ILE A 350 -6.15 16.01 10.04
N ALA A 351 -6.18 17.35 10.04
CA ALA A 351 -6.09 18.13 11.27
C ALA A 351 -7.29 17.90 12.21
N GLU A 352 -8.51 17.76 11.65
CA GLU A 352 -9.72 17.42 12.41
C GLU A 352 -9.60 16.03 13.06
N ILE A 353 -9.24 15.01 12.29
CA ILE A 353 -9.04 13.64 12.79
C ILE A 353 -7.98 13.61 13.91
N GLN A 354 -6.87 14.32 13.73
CA GLN A 354 -5.82 14.41 14.76
C GLN A 354 -6.32 15.11 16.03
N ALA A 355 -7.17 16.13 15.90
CA ALA A 355 -7.77 16.80 17.05
C ALA A 355 -8.76 15.88 17.79
N ASP A 356 -9.57 15.11 17.07
CA ASP A 356 -10.52 14.17 17.66
C ASP A 356 -9.82 13.01 18.38
N ASN A 357 -8.67 12.57 17.85
CA ASN A 357 -7.84 11.55 18.49
C ASN A 357 -7.29 11.98 19.86
N THR A 358 -7.35 13.27 20.24
CA THR A 358 -6.90 13.73 21.58
C THR A 358 -7.67 13.09 22.71
N VAL A 359 -8.94 12.72 22.49
CA VAL A 359 -9.74 11.99 23.48
C VAL A 359 -9.16 10.61 23.73
N ILE A 360 -8.78 9.91 22.65
CA ILE A 360 -8.24 8.55 22.70
C ILE A 360 -6.82 8.57 23.26
N THR A 361 -5.97 9.51 22.83
CA THR A 361 -4.59 9.59 23.33
C THR A 361 -4.50 10.00 24.80
N SER A 362 -5.55 10.60 25.36
CA SER A 362 -5.64 10.94 26.80
C SER A 362 -6.11 9.78 27.67
N GLU A 363 -6.47 8.64 27.09
CA GLU A 363 -6.88 7.45 27.84
C GLU A 363 -5.72 6.92 28.68
N VAL A 364 -5.96 6.75 29.98
CA VAL A 364 -5.01 6.14 30.92
C VAL A 364 -5.11 4.63 30.82
N ILE A 365 -4.01 3.98 30.43
CA ILE A 365 -3.90 2.54 30.21
C ILE A 365 -3.15 1.82 31.33
N GLY A 366 -2.51 2.57 32.22
CA GLY A 366 -1.78 2.01 33.34
C GLY A 366 -1.20 3.11 34.23
N THR A 367 -0.44 2.71 35.25
CA THR A 367 0.29 3.63 36.13
C THR A 367 1.66 3.04 36.43
N THR A 368 2.69 3.87 36.56
CA THR A 368 4.03 3.45 36.97
C THR A 368 4.52 4.20 38.20
N ALA A 369 5.13 3.47 39.15
CA ALA A 369 5.77 4.04 40.33
C ALA A 369 7.24 4.44 40.08
N ILE A 370 7.79 4.06 38.92
CA ILE A 370 9.17 4.33 38.52
C ILE A 370 9.20 4.95 37.12
N LYS A 371 10.25 5.72 36.82
CA LYS A 371 10.43 6.23 35.46
C LYS A 371 10.76 5.06 34.52
N LEU A 372 10.03 4.93 33.42
CA LEU A 372 10.35 3.99 32.35
C LEU A 372 11.31 4.69 31.39
N VAL A 373 12.56 4.22 31.36
CA VAL A 373 13.70 4.96 30.81
C VAL A 373 13.83 4.71 29.31
N GLY A 374 13.53 5.75 28.53
CA GLY A 374 13.67 5.78 27.08
C GLY A 374 14.59 6.88 26.54
N GLU A 375 15.39 7.51 27.43
CA GLU A 375 16.33 8.56 27.05
C GLU A 375 17.36 8.03 26.04
N ARG A 376 17.60 8.80 24.98
CA ARG A 376 18.48 8.45 23.86
C ARG A 376 19.86 7.98 24.32
N GLU A 377 20.42 8.66 25.32
CA GLU A 377 21.75 8.40 25.87
C GLU A 377 21.85 6.99 26.48
N LEU A 378 20.73 6.46 26.98
CA LEU A 378 20.66 5.20 27.72
C LEU A 378 20.22 4.05 26.83
N VAL A 379 19.12 4.19 26.07
CA VAL A 379 18.63 3.13 25.17
C VAL A 379 19.59 2.79 24.04
N ARG A 380 20.53 3.70 23.72
CA ARG A 380 21.54 3.51 22.67
C ARG A 380 22.88 3.02 23.19
N THR A 381 22.96 2.72 24.48
CA THR A 381 24.21 2.27 25.13
C THR A 381 23.99 1.17 26.16
N GLY A 382 22.78 0.87 26.61
CA GLY A 382 22.58 -0.13 27.65
C GLY A 382 21.14 -0.62 27.77
N GLU A 383 20.98 -1.64 28.61
CA GLU A 383 19.68 -2.14 29.03
C GLU A 383 18.89 -1.04 29.76
N THR A 384 17.61 -0.91 29.45
CA THR A 384 16.68 -0.04 30.16
C THR A 384 15.40 -0.81 30.49
N ASN A 385 14.72 -0.41 31.56
CA ASN A 385 13.46 -1.03 31.94
C ASN A 385 12.35 -0.86 30.88
N LEU A 386 12.29 0.28 30.18
CA LEU A 386 11.34 0.45 29.07
C LEU A 386 11.67 -0.47 27.89
N GLY A 387 12.94 -0.66 27.57
CA GLY A 387 13.35 -1.63 26.54
C GLY A 387 13.02 -3.07 26.91
N ASN A 388 13.15 -3.42 28.20
CA ASN A 388 12.71 -4.72 28.73
C ASN A 388 11.19 -4.89 28.57
N LEU A 389 10.41 -3.91 29.05
CA LEU A 389 8.94 -3.93 28.93
C LEU A 389 8.46 -4.09 27.48
N ILE A 390 9.04 -3.33 26.54
CA ILE A 390 8.72 -3.42 25.12
C ILE A 390 8.99 -4.82 24.58
N THR A 391 10.16 -5.38 24.90
CA THR A 391 10.54 -6.71 24.39
C THR A 391 9.76 -7.84 25.06
N ASP A 392 9.30 -7.67 26.30
CA ASP A 392 8.38 -8.61 26.95
C ASP A 392 6.99 -8.57 26.32
N ALA A 393 6.48 -7.38 26.00
CA ALA A 393 5.23 -7.22 25.27
C ALA A 393 5.30 -7.91 23.90
N MET A 394 6.42 -7.80 23.19
CA MET A 394 6.66 -8.51 21.92
C MET A 394 6.66 -10.04 22.10
N LEU A 395 7.27 -10.56 23.17
CA LEU A 395 7.24 -12.00 23.44
C LEU A 395 5.83 -12.48 23.77
N TYR A 396 5.07 -11.71 24.55
CA TYR A 396 3.70 -12.04 24.91
C TYR A 396 2.79 -12.12 23.70
N GLU A 397 2.81 -11.08 22.85
CA GLU A 397 1.99 -11.01 21.63
C GLU A 397 2.28 -12.19 20.67
N THR A 398 3.57 -12.52 20.50
CA THR A 398 3.97 -13.41 19.42
C THR A 398 4.20 -14.86 19.83
N GLY A 399 4.45 -15.12 21.12
CA GLY A 399 4.91 -16.42 21.61
C GLY A 399 6.30 -16.82 21.13
N ALA A 400 7.10 -15.88 20.60
CA ALA A 400 8.47 -16.13 20.17
C ALA A 400 9.38 -16.57 21.33
N GLN A 401 10.57 -17.10 21.02
CA GLN A 401 11.54 -17.48 22.04
C GLN A 401 12.43 -16.31 22.48
N ILE A 402 12.65 -15.37 21.57
CA ILE A 402 13.51 -14.19 21.76
C ILE A 402 12.77 -13.00 21.19
N ALA A 403 12.84 -11.85 21.88
CA ALA A 403 12.50 -10.56 21.28
C ALA A 403 13.75 -9.71 21.15
N PHE A 404 13.80 -8.93 20.08
CA PHE A 404 14.93 -8.09 19.72
C PHE A 404 14.41 -6.79 19.09
N THR A 405 14.75 -5.64 19.66
CA THR A 405 14.44 -4.33 19.07
C THR A 405 15.60 -3.37 19.24
N ASN A 406 15.70 -2.34 18.42
CA ASN A 406 16.80 -1.38 18.43
C ASN A 406 16.42 -0.16 19.30
N GLY A 407 17.35 0.33 20.13
CA GLY A 407 17.15 1.52 20.97
C GLY A 407 16.88 2.79 20.16
N GLY A 408 17.22 2.81 18.86
CA GLY A 408 16.82 3.84 17.91
C GLY A 408 15.31 3.94 17.72
N GLY A 409 14.57 2.84 17.93
CA GLY A 409 13.11 2.79 17.91
C GLY A 409 12.43 3.41 19.13
N ILE A 410 13.11 3.45 20.28
CA ILE A 410 12.59 4.00 21.54
C ILE A 410 12.93 5.50 21.62
N ARG A 411 11.90 6.35 21.69
CA ARG A 411 12.06 7.80 21.42
C ARG A 411 11.90 8.72 22.61
N SER A 412 11.24 8.25 23.66
CA SER A 412 10.97 9.02 24.87
C SER A 412 10.92 8.10 26.07
N SER A 413 11.10 8.68 27.25
CA SER A 413 10.74 8.04 28.52
C SER A 413 9.24 8.20 28.81
N ILE A 414 8.74 7.38 29.74
CA ILE A 414 7.45 7.58 30.42
C ILE A 414 7.74 7.93 31.87
N GLU A 415 7.20 9.07 32.33
CA GLU A 415 7.42 9.58 33.68
C GLU A 415 6.58 8.84 34.73
N ILE A 416 6.91 9.04 36.00
CA ILE A 416 6.16 8.46 37.13
C ILE A 416 4.72 9.01 37.13
N GLY A 417 3.74 8.13 37.29
CA GLY A 417 2.32 8.48 37.34
C GLY A 417 1.48 7.68 36.36
N ASP A 418 0.40 8.30 35.89
CA ASP A 418 -0.50 7.72 34.89
C ASP A 418 0.23 7.58 33.55
N ILE A 419 0.00 6.44 32.88
CA ILE A 419 0.49 6.16 31.54
C ILE A 419 -0.68 6.28 30.59
N THR A 420 -0.57 7.16 29.61
CA THR A 420 -1.59 7.34 28.58
C THR A 420 -1.23 6.63 27.28
N VAL A 421 -2.23 6.41 26.43
CA VAL A 421 -2.01 5.97 25.04
C VAL A 421 -1.05 6.91 24.31
N GLY A 422 -1.21 8.23 24.51
CA GLY A 422 -0.32 9.25 23.94
C GLY A 422 1.14 9.14 24.39
N ASP A 423 1.38 8.71 25.63
CA ASP A 423 2.74 8.46 26.12
C ASP A 423 3.40 7.31 25.33
N VAL A 424 2.70 6.20 25.13
CA VAL A 424 3.21 5.06 24.35
C VAL A 424 3.48 5.43 22.90
N ILE A 425 2.58 6.17 22.26
CA ILE A 425 2.79 6.68 20.89
C ILE A 425 4.03 7.58 20.81
N THR A 426 4.25 8.41 21.83
CA THR A 426 5.45 9.26 21.92
C THR A 426 6.73 8.42 22.06
N VAL A 427 6.67 7.27 22.73
CA VAL A 427 7.77 6.31 22.81
C VAL A 427 8.03 5.61 21.47
N LEU A 428 6.98 5.22 20.73
CA LEU A 428 7.04 4.38 19.52
C LEU A 428 6.32 5.02 18.32
N PRO A 429 6.79 6.17 17.79
CA PRO A 429 6.02 7.01 16.88
C PRO A 429 6.10 6.60 15.40
N PHE A 430 6.85 5.55 15.07
CA PHE A 430 7.16 5.22 13.67
C PHE A 430 6.11 4.36 12.98
N GLY A 431 5.16 3.82 13.74
CA GLY A 431 4.16 2.92 13.15
C GLY A 431 4.79 1.63 12.61
N ASN A 432 5.85 1.17 13.28
CA ASN A 432 6.45 -0.14 13.03
C ASN A 432 5.52 -1.22 13.60
N TYR A 433 5.43 -2.38 12.94
CA TYR A 433 4.68 -3.54 13.44
C TYR A 433 5.61 -4.68 13.84
N VAL A 434 5.11 -5.58 14.68
CA VAL A 434 5.89 -6.72 15.16
C VAL A 434 5.87 -7.84 14.13
N VAL A 435 7.04 -8.42 13.88
CA VAL A 435 7.21 -9.59 13.00
C VAL A 435 8.02 -10.66 13.70
N THR A 436 7.77 -11.92 13.38
CA THR A 436 8.60 -13.04 13.82
C THR A 436 9.37 -13.64 12.66
N LYS A 437 10.66 -13.93 12.89
CA LYS A 437 11.53 -14.63 11.93
C LYS A 437 12.19 -15.84 12.55
N GLU A 438 12.43 -16.84 11.72
CA GLU A 438 13.20 -18.03 12.11
C GLU A 438 14.70 -17.78 11.87
N MET A 439 15.47 -17.59 12.94
CA MET A 439 16.89 -17.24 12.86
C MET A 439 17.77 -18.31 13.50
N THR A 440 18.94 -18.57 12.89
CA THR A 440 19.96 -19.41 13.52
C THR A 440 20.63 -18.67 14.69
N GLY A 441 21.15 -19.43 15.67
CA GLY A 441 21.95 -18.85 16.75
C GLY A 441 23.12 -18.00 16.25
N SER A 442 23.75 -18.39 15.14
CA SER A 442 24.82 -17.63 14.50
C SER A 442 24.36 -16.26 13.98
N GLN A 443 23.15 -16.17 13.40
CA GLN A 443 22.58 -14.90 12.95
C GLN A 443 22.23 -13.99 14.14
N ILE A 444 21.73 -14.56 15.24
CA ILE A 444 21.42 -13.81 16.45
C ILE A 444 22.69 -13.23 17.07
N VAL A 445 23.76 -14.03 17.18
CA VAL A 445 25.06 -13.54 17.67
C VAL A 445 25.62 -12.43 16.76
N ALA A 446 25.52 -12.59 15.43
CA ALA A 446 25.95 -11.57 14.49
C ALA A 446 25.16 -10.25 14.63
N ALA A 447 23.85 -10.33 14.93
CA ALA A 447 23.03 -9.16 15.21
C ALA A 447 23.51 -8.44 16.49
N LEU A 448 23.76 -9.18 17.56
CA LEU A 448 24.29 -8.64 18.81
C LEU A 448 25.67 -7.96 18.61
N GLU A 449 26.57 -8.59 17.85
CA GLU A 449 27.87 -8.02 17.50
C GLU A 449 27.73 -6.67 16.78
N LEU A 450 26.83 -6.57 15.79
CA LEU A 450 26.56 -5.33 15.08
C LEU A 450 25.96 -4.25 15.98
N GLY A 451 25.02 -4.63 16.83
CA GLY A 451 24.33 -3.71 17.73
C GLY A 451 25.25 -3.09 18.77
N MET A 452 26.28 -3.83 19.19
CA MET A 452 27.21 -3.46 20.26
C MET A 452 28.60 -3.03 19.74
N ASP A 453 28.82 -2.91 18.43
CA ASP A 453 30.12 -2.68 17.79
C ASP A 453 30.79 -1.34 18.13
N THR A 454 30.00 -0.29 18.42
CA THR A 454 30.51 1.04 18.77
C THR A 454 30.41 1.36 20.25
N TYR A 455 29.85 0.48 21.09
CA TYR A 455 29.77 0.71 22.53
C TYR A 455 31.15 1.11 23.09
N PRO A 456 31.25 2.13 23.96
CA PRO A 456 30.16 2.87 24.63
C PRO A 456 29.60 4.08 23.85
N ALA A 457 29.99 4.30 22.59
CA ALA A 457 29.38 5.35 21.79
C ALA A 457 27.92 5.02 21.45
N GLN A 458 27.04 6.00 21.57
CA GLN A 458 25.61 5.86 21.26
C GLN A 458 25.41 5.43 19.80
N LYS A 459 24.63 4.37 19.59
CA LYS A 459 24.21 3.94 18.25
C LYS A 459 22.74 3.53 18.28
N GLY A 460 21.98 3.97 17.28
CA GLY A 460 20.56 3.62 17.17
C GLY A 460 20.35 2.10 17.13
N SER A 461 21.31 1.37 16.56
CA SER A 461 21.26 -0.08 16.48
C SER A 461 21.49 -0.79 17.82
N PHE A 462 21.79 -0.13 18.94
CA PHE A 462 21.99 -0.87 20.21
C PHE A 462 20.76 -1.71 20.56
N PRO A 463 20.89 -3.01 20.90
CA PRO A 463 19.74 -3.88 21.03
C PRO A 463 19.13 -3.86 22.43
N HIS A 464 17.80 -3.92 22.50
CA HIS A 464 17.03 -4.36 23.67
C HIS A 464 16.46 -5.75 23.40
N ILE A 465 16.38 -6.58 24.44
CA ILE A 465 16.19 -8.02 24.29
C ILE A 465 15.28 -8.61 25.37
N ALA A 466 14.56 -9.67 25.03
CA ALA A 466 13.88 -10.55 25.99
C ALA A 466 14.06 -12.03 25.58
N GLY A 467 13.86 -12.96 26.52
CA GLY A 467 14.03 -14.40 26.29
C GLY A 467 15.49 -14.88 26.24
N MET A 468 16.45 -13.95 26.30
CA MET A 468 17.88 -14.24 26.35
C MET A 468 18.65 -13.29 27.28
N LYS A 469 19.85 -13.72 27.68
CA LYS A 469 20.85 -12.88 28.37
C LYS A 469 22.16 -12.87 27.58
N VAL A 470 22.85 -11.74 27.59
CA VAL A 470 24.07 -11.49 26.82
C VAL A 470 25.14 -10.90 27.73
N VAL A 471 26.35 -11.48 27.66
CA VAL A 471 27.56 -10.89 28.22
C VAL A 471 28.49 -10.51 27.09
N PHE A 472 29.00 -9.28 27.10
CA PHE A 472 29.93 -8.79 26.08
C PHE A 472 31.16 -8.09 26.69
N ASP A 473 32.23 -8.01 25.91
CA ASP A 473 33.50 -7.38 26.28
C ASP A 473 33.80 -6.20 25.36
N PRO A 474 33.56 -4.95 25.81
CA PRO A 474 33.86 -3.73 25.07
C PRO A 474 35.33 -3.59 24.65
N ALA A 475 36.27 -4.25 25.33
CA ALA A 475 37.70 -4.17 25.05
C ALA A 475 38.11 -4.98 23.82
N LYS A 476 37.25 -5.89 23.35
CA LYS A 476 37.48 -6.67 22.12
C LYS A 476 37.14 -5.87 20.87
N ALA A 477 37.72 -6.32 19.75
CA ALA A 477 37.41 -5.76 18.43
C ALA A 477 35.93 -5.96 18.10
N ALA A 478 35.33 -5.00 17.36
CA ALA A 478 33.99 -5.13 16.83
C ALA A 478 33.85 -6.42 16.01
N GLY A 479 32.78 -7.19 16.23
CA GLY A 479 32.60 -8.52 15.63
C GLY A 479 33.12 -9.68 16.49
N GLU A 480 33.81 -9.38 17.61
CA GLU A 480 34.29 -10.38 18.58
C GLU A 480 33.93 -10.01 20.02
N ARG A 481 32.97 -9.09 20.22
CA ARG A 481 32.62 -8.54 21.54
C ARG A 481 31.75 -9.47 22.35
N ILE A 482 30.92 -10.31 21.74
CA ILE A 482 30.00 -11.19 22.46
C ILE A 482 30.79 -12.33 23.11
N VAL A 483 30.65 -12.45 24.45
CA VAL A 483 31.35 -13.46 25.26
C VAL A 483 30.45 -14.66 25.51
N SER A 484 29.19 -14.42 25.88
CA SER A 484 28.20 -15.48 26.04
C SER A 484 26.80 -14.97 25.74
N VAL A 485 25.98 -15.88 25.22
CA VAL A 485 24.54 -15.69 25.04
C VAL A 485 23.85 -16.92 25.59
N THR A 486 22.82 -16.72 26.41
CA THR A 486 21.96 -17.79 26.92
C THR A 486 20.51 -17.53 26.55
N VAL A 487 19.80 -18.53 26.05
CA VAL A 487 18.38 -18.48 25.70
C VAL A 487 17.65 -19.48 26.60
N GLY A 488 16.63 -19.05 27.34
CA GLY A 488 15.95 -19.93 28.31
C GLY A 488 16.86 -20.52 29.40
N GLY A 489 18.01 -19.87 29.69
CA GLY A 489 19.00 -20.33 30.66
C GLY A 489 20.07 -21.28 30.12
N GLU A 490 19.96 -21.74 28.87
CA GLU A 490 20.96 -22.59 28.22
C GLU A 490 21.82 -21.78 27.25
N ALA A 491 23.08 -22.17 27.05
CA ALA A 491 23.95 -21.52 26.08
C ALA A 491 23.37 -21.62 24.66
N ILE A 492 23.45 -20.52 23.89
CA ILE A 492 22.95 -20.51 22.52
C ILE A 492 23.71 -21.54 21.67
N VAL A 493 22.98 -22.30 20.85
CA VAL A 493 23.56 -23.24 19.89
C VAL A 493 23.53 -22.58 18.52
N LEU A 494 24.71 -22.34 17.93
CA LEU A 494 24.84 -21.49 16.73
C LEU A 494 24.06 -22.00 15.51
N ASP A 495 23.97 -23.32 15.34
CA ASP A 495 23.28 -23.94 14.21
C ASP A 495 21.79 -24.20 14.49
N ASN A 496 21.33 -24.06 15.74
CA ASN A 496 19.91 -24.20 16.07
C ASN A 496 19.13 -22.99 15.57
N LYS A 497 17.87 -23.24 15.21
CA LYS A 497 16.92 -22.19 14.83
C LYS A 497 16.08 -21.76 16.03
N TYR A 498 15.77 -20.47 16.08
CA TYR A 498 15.00 -19.83 17.12
C TYR A 498 13.97 -18.90 16.47
N THR A 499 12.76 -18.84 17.02
CA THR A 499 11.78 -17.83 16.63
C THR A 499 12.11 -16.52 17.34
N VAL A 500 12.37 -15.47 16.56
CA VAL A 500 12.76 -14.14 17.05
C VAL A 500 11.70 -13.11 16.65
N ALA A 501 11.07 -12.47 17.63
CA ALA A 501 10.22 -11.31 17.43
C ALA A 501 11.07 -10.04 17.29
N THR A 502 10.78 -9.22 16.28
CA THR A 502 11.44 -7.94 16.00
C THR A 502 10.43 -6.95 15.42
N ASN A 503 10.82 -5.70 15.21
CA ASN A 503 10.06 -4.77 14.37
C ASN A 503 10.38 -4.95 12.87
N ASP A 504 9.44 -4.58 12.01
CA ASP A 504 9.53 -4.65 10.53
C ASP A 504 10.75 -3.90 9.96
N PHE A 505 11.11 -2.74 10.54
CA PHE A 505 12.30 -1.99 10.15
C PHE A 505 13.59 -2.81 10.28
N ILE A 506 13.82 -3.48 11.43
CA ILE A 506 14.97 -4.38 11.61
C ILE A 506 14.83 -5.61 10.72
N ALA A 507 13.63 -6.17 10.58
CA ALA A 507 13.38 -7.34 9.76
C ALA A 507 13.74 -7.13 8.28
N ALA A 508 13.57 -5.91 7.78
CA ALA A 508 13.99 -5.48 6.45
C ALA A 508 15.50 -5.19 6.33
N GLY A 509 16.24 -5.18 7.45
CA GLY A 509 17.67 -4.91 7.52
C GLY A 509 18.02 -3.47 7.91
N GLY A 510 17.06 -2.71 8.46
CA GLY A 510 17.27 -1.38 9.02
C GLY A 510 18.39 -1.36 10.06
N ASP A 511 19.02 -0.20 10.27
CA ASP A 511 20.19 -0.03 11.16
C ASP A 511 21.40 -0.95 10.83
N GLY A 512 21.41 -1.55 9.64
CA GLY A 512 22.46 -2.46 9.17
C GLY A 512 22.20 -3.95 9.50
N TYR A 513 21.04 -4.28 10.07
CA TYR A 513 20.65 -5.62 10.53
C TYR A 513 20.35 -6.62 9.37
N THR A 514 21.25 -6.66 8.38
CA THR A 514 21.11 -7.47 7.16
C THR A 514 20.94 -8.98 7.40
N MET A 515 21.35 -9.49 8.58
CA MET A 515 21.15 -10.88 8.98
C MET A 515 19.68 -11.27 9.16
N PHE A 516 18.77 -10.31 9.38
CA PHE A 516 17.32 -10.55 9.43
C PHE A 516 16.69 -10.65 8.04
N LYS A 517 17.26 -9.98 7.03
CA LYS A 517 16.65 -9.88 5.68
C LYS A 517 16.46 -11.23 5.00
N GLY A 518 17.40 -12.16 5.20
CA GLY A 518 17.35 -13.51 4.62
C GLY A 518 16.69 -14.57 5.51
N ALA A 519 16.26 -14.22 6.72
CA ALA A 519 15.62 -15.16 7.63
C ALA A 519 14.14 -15.36 7.24
N PRO A 520 13.62 -16.60 7.21
CA PRO A 520 12.22 -16.87 6.90
C PRO A 520 11.26 -16.11 7.83
N LEU A 521 10.25 -15.47 7.24
CA LEU A 521 9.13 -14.88 7.97
C LEU A 521 8.26 -15.99 8.55
N PHE A 522 7.90 -15.87 9.82
CA PHE A 522 7.02 -16.82 10.51
C PHE A 522 5.64 -16.20 10.79
N GLY A 523 5.56 -14.90 11.04
CA GLY A 523 4.30 -14.17 11.09
C GLY A 523 4.45 -12.67 11.31
N GLU A 524 3.37 -11.94 11.03
CA GLU A 524 3.24 -10.49 11.24
C GLU A 524 2.05 -10.20 12.18
N TYR A 525 2.21 -9.17 13.00
CA TYR A 525 1.34 -8.88 14.14
C TYR A 525 0.94 -7.39 14.18
N LEU A 526 0.36 -6.95 15.30
CA LEU A 526 -0.08 -5.57 15.52
C LEU A 526 1.08 -4.56 15.48
N GLY A 527 0.72 -3.26 15.44
CA GLY A 527 1.66 -2.17 15.65
C GLY A 527 2.42 -2.34 16.97
N LEU A 528 3.72 -2.05 17.00
CA LEU A 528 4.54 -2.22 18.20
C LEU A 528 4.04 -1.34 19.36
N ASP A 529 3.46 -0.17 19.06
CA ASP A 529 2.75 0.68 20.00
C ASP A 529 1.47 0.01 20.52
N GLU A 530 0.64 -0.57 19.65
CA GLU A 530 -0.56 -1.33 20.04
C GLU A 530 -0.20 -2.53 20.95
N VAL A 531 0.85 -3.27 20.60
CA VAL A 531 1.37 -4.39 21.40
C VAL A 531 1.75 -3.91 22.81
N LEU A 532 2.46 -2.79 22.92
CA LEU A 532 2.82 -2.23 24.23
C LEU A 532 1.60 -1.70 25.00
N ILE A 533 0.67 -1.01 24.33
CA ILE A 533 -0.58 -0.51 24.95
C ILE A 533 -1.38 -1.66 25.53
N ASN A 534 -1.61 -2.72 24.74
CA ASN A 534 -2.37 -3.88 25.17
C ASN A 534 -1.70 -4.59 26.35
N TYR A 535 -0.37 -4.76 26.29
CA TYR A 535 0.39 -5.38 27.37
C TYR A 535 0.32 -4.57 28.68
N ILE A 536 0.50 -3.25 28.63
CA ILE A 536 0.38 -2.38 29.81
C ILE A 536 -1.04 -2.42 30.38
N HIS A 537 -2.06 -2.40 29.52
CA HIS A 537 -3.44 -2.47 29.96
C HIS A 537 -3.79 -3.81 30.63
N GLU A 538 -3.24 -4.92 30.15
CA GLU A 538 -3.51 -6.25 30.71
C GLU A 538 -2.67 -6.57 31.96
N PHE A 539 -1.39 -6.21 31.97
CA PHE A 539 -0.43 -6.64 33.00
C PHE A 539 0.12 -5.51 33.87
N GLY A 540 -0.09 -4.25 33.50
CA GLY A 540 0.57 -3.12 34.13
C GLY A 540 2.08 -3.09 33.85
N VAL A 541 2.82 -2.45 34.74
CA VAL A 541 4.27 -2.20 34.57
C VAL A 541 5.07 -2.46 35.86
N GLU A 542 4.47 -3.07 36.87
CA GLU A 542 5.06 -3.19 38.22
C GLU A 542 6.39 -3.95 38.23
N ASP A 543 6.59 -4.90 37.32
CA ASP A 543 7.82 -5.70 37.18
C ASP A 543 8.86 -5.11 36.20
N SER A 544 8.69 -3.84 35.78
CA SER A 544 9.57 -3.20 34.79
C SER A 544 10.90 -2.74 35.42
N GLU A 545 11.79 -3.68 35.71
CA GLU A 545 13.15 -3.41 36.21
C GLU A 545 14.24 -3.77 35.20
N VAL A 546 15.47 -3.35 35.49
CA VAL A 546 16.67 -3.83 34.78
C VAL A 546 17.07 -5.16 35.40
N GLU A 547 17.20 -6.21 34.60
CA GLU A 547 17.35 -7.60 35.06
C GLU A 547 18.73 -8.20 34.76
N GLY A 548 19.63 -7.39 34.19
CA GLY A 548 20.91 -7.86 33.67
C GLY A 548 20.71 -8.80 32.49
N ARG A 549 19.79 -8.46 31.58
CA ARG A 549 19.66 -9.09 30.26
C ARG A 549 20.89 -8.78 29.40
N ILE A 550 21.48 -7.58 29.54
CA ILE A 550 22.69 -7.18 28.83
C ILE A 550 23.73 -6.71 29.84
N MET A 551 24.87 -7.39 29.92
CA MET A 551 25.95 -7.06 30.86
C MET A 551 27.31 -7.00 30.16
N THR A 552 28.18 -6.10 30.62
CA THR A 552 29.60 -6.17 30.29
C THR A 552 30.30 -7.21 31.17
N VAL A 553 31.48 -7.68 30.75
CA VAL A 553 32.36 -8.50 31.62
C VAL A 553 32.73 -7.81 32.93
N GLU A 554 32.76 -6.47 32.96
CA GLU A 554 33.00 -5.68 34.16
C GLU A 554 31.81 -5.73 35.12
N ASP A 555 30.58 -5.60 34.61
CA ASP A 555 29.35 -5.73 35.41
C ASP A 555 29.25 -7.10 36.07
N VAL A 556 29.54 -8.17 35.31
CA VAL A 556 29.55 -9.55 35.84
C VAL A 556 30.60 -9.70 36.94
N SER A 557 31.79 -9.12 36.74
CA SER A 557 32.86 -9.14 37.74
C SER A 557 32.44 -8.42 39.02
N TYR A 558 31.84 -7.23 38.90
CA TYR A 558 31.36 -6.44 40.02
C TYR A 558 30.29 -7.19 40.84
N LEU A 559 29.32 -7.81 40.17
CA LEU A 559 28.29 -8.62 40.83
C LEU A 559 28.91 -9.82 41.57
N TYR A 560 29.83 -10.54 40.94
CA TYR A 560 30.50 -11.69 41.55
C TYR A 560 31.26 -11.29 42.83
N PHE A 561 32.02 -10.19 42.80
CA PHE A 561 32.78 -9.75 43.97
C PHE A 561 31.92 -9.24 45.13
N ASN A 562 30.75 -8.64 44.84
CA ASN A 562 29.82 -8.20 45.89
C ASN A 562 28.96 -9.33 46.46
N LEU A 563 28.75 -10.43 45.73
CA LEU A 563 28.04 -11.62 46.21
C LEU A 563 28.90 -12.52 47.12
N VAL A 564 30.23 -12.45 46.96
CA VAL A 564 31.20 -13.29 47.68
C VAL A 564 31.87 -12.53 48.85
N ALA A 565 31.62 -11.22 48.96
CA ALA A 565 31.98 -10.38 50.10
C ALA A 565 30.89 -10.40 51.17
#